data_AF-A0A4P7W1X0-F1
#
_entry.id   AF-A0A4P7W1X0-F1
#
_cell.length_a   1.000
_cell.length_b   1.000
_cell.length_c   1.000
_cell.angle_alpha   90.00
_cell.angle_beta   90.00
_cell.angle_gamma   90.00
#
_symmetry.space_group_name_H-M   'P 1'
#
loop_
_entity.id
_entity.type
_entity.pdbx_description
1 polymer ?
#
loop_
_entity_poly.entity_id
_entity_poly.type
_entity_poly.pdbx_seq_one_letter_code
_entity_poly.pdbx_strand_id
1 'polypeptide(L)'
;MDSTWYAVDAPVIKRISPLNSLKFKADYKWSPGEKYRLTIDSAAIYDIYGLANDSIVHEFTVKKLDEYSSLSFNITGLDGRPAVVEVLDGSDKVVASAPVNGTIGKVEYLSPGTYYARLFIDSDSNGVYTTGLLDSIQPEEVYYYPKKVNLKKNWGVEQSWNIYELPIDMQKPLEIKKNKPKRKRGEEVPGNDEDEEEDEFFDDPFMNAANRNQLGNTNFDDRRRR
;
A
#
# COMPACT_ATOMS: atom_id res chain seq x y z
N MET A 1 -22.16 -2.73 33.09
CA MET A 1 -22.98 -3.10 31.93
C MET A 1 -22.36 -4.36 31.36
N ASP A 2 -23.10 -5.46 31.38
CA ASP A 2 -22.67 -6.71 30.78
C ASP A 2 -22.97 -6.64 29.28
N SER A 3 -21.97 -6.92 28.44
CA SER A 3 -22.13 -6.89 26.99
C SER A 3 -22.64 -8.25 26.53
N THR A 4 -23.92 -8.34 26.19
CA THR A 4 -24.52 -9.59 25.68
C THR A 4 -24.10 -9.83 24.23
N TRP A 5 -23.58 -11.02 23.94
CA TRP A 5 -23.24 -11.45 22.59
C TRP A 5 -24.39 -12.22 21.94
N TYR A 6 -24.66 -11.93 20.67
CA TYR A 6 -25.68 -12.63 19.89
C TYR A 6 -25.00 -13.53 18.84
N ALA A 7 -25.49 -14.76 18.70
CA ALA A 7 -25.01 -15.66 17.66
C ALA A 7 -25.48 -15.15 16.29
N VAL A 8 -24.57 -15.13 15.33
CA VAL A 8 -24.83 -14.81 13.92
C VAL A 8 -24.46 -16.01 13.05
N ASP A 9 -24.98 -16.06 11.83
CA ASP A 9 -24.64 -17.12 10.89
C ASP A 9 -23.13 -17.17 10.67
N ALA A 10 -22.53 -18.35 10.86
CA ALA A 10 -21.09 -18.53 10.73
C ALA A 10 -20.68 -18.50 9.25
N PRO A 11 -19.61 -17.79 8.88
CA PRO A 11 -19.11 -17.81 7.51
C PRO A 11 -18.48 -19.17 7.17
N VAL A 12 -18.57 -19.56 5.91
CA VAL A 12 -17.93 -20.78 5.42
C VAL A 12 -16.44 -20.52 5.22
N ILE A 13 -15.60 -21.21 5.99
CA ILE A 13 -14.15 -21.13 5.87
C ILE A 13 -13.68 -21.97 4.68
N LYS A 14 -12.92 -21.36 3.76
CA LYS A 14 -12.34 -21.99 2.57
C LYS A 14 -10.82 -21.84 2.58
N ARG A 15 -10.13 -22.83 2.01
CA ARG A 15 -8.69 -22.73 1.73
C ARG A 15 -8.47 -21.78 0.56
N ILE A 16 -7.48 -20.89 0.67
CA ILE A 16 -7.20 -19.91 -0.39
C ILE A 16 -6.47 -20.57 -1.57
N SER A 17 -5.53 -21.47 -1.31
CA SER A 17 -4.76 -22.14 -2.35
C SER A 17 -4.33 -23.54 -1.88
N PRO A 18 -4.29 -24.55 -2.77
CA PRO A 18 -3.72 -25.86 -2.47
C PRO A 18 -2.26 -25.80 -2.02
N LEU A 19 -1.51 -24.80 -2.49
CA LEU A 19 -0.09 -24.61 -2.18
C LEU A 19 0.14 -23.84 -0.87
N ASN A 20 -0.91 -23.30 -0.26
CA ASN A 20 -0.82 -22.52 0.98
C ASN A 20 -1.82 -23.04 2.02
N SER A 21 -1.44 -24.13 2.69
CA SER A 21 -2.29 -24.85 3.64
C SER A 21 -2.63 -24.09 4.92
N LEU A 22 -1.90 -23.01 5.23
CA LEU A 22 -2.07 -22.22 6.46
C LEU A 22 -2.90 -20.94 6.24
N LYS A 23 -3.39 -20.70 5.02
CA LYS A 23 -4.20 -19.53 4.71
C LYS A 23 -5.63 -19.92 4.39
N PHE A 24 -6.53 -19.38 5.21
CA PHE A 24 -7.97 -19.57 5.08
C PHE A 24 -8.65 -18.24 4.85
N LYS A 25 -9.77 -18.28 4.14
CA LYS A 25 -10.62 -17.13 3.85
C LYS A 25 -12.07 -17.49 4.18
N ALA A 26 -12.77 -16.55 4.79
CA ALA A 26 -14.18 -16.67 5.10
C ALA A 26 -14.86 -15.39 4.62
N ASP A 27 -15.64 -15.50 3.54
CA ASP A 27 -16.41 -14.37 3.03
C ASP A 27 -17.61 -14.12 3.92
N TYR A 28 -17.77 -12.90 4.41
CA TYR A 28 -18.87 -12.51 5.30
C TYR A 28 -19.29 -11.07 5.08
N LYS A 29 -20.59 -10.79 5.21
CA LYS A 29 -21.15 -9.44 5.10
C LYS A 29 -21.18 -8.80 6.48
N TRP A 30 -20.09 -8.12 6.82
CA TRP A 30 -19.94 -7.42 8.10
C TRP A 30 -20.80 -6.16 8.16
N SER A 31 -21.45 -5.91 9.30
CA SER A 31 -22.09 -4.63 9.57
C SER A 31 -21.05 -3.60 10.04
N PRO A 32 -20.99 -2.41 9.41
CA PRO A 32 -20.04 -1.37 9.79
C PRO A 32 -20.22 -0.89 11.24
N GLY A 33 -19.12 -0.73 11.97
CA GLY A 33 -19.14 -0.23 13.36
C GLY A 33 -19.50 -1.26 14.43
N GLU A 34 -19.84 -2.49 14.05
CA GLU A 34 -20.17 -3.56 15.01
C GLU A 34 -18.92 -4.28 15.54
N LYS A 35 -19.06 -4.86 16.73
CA LYS A 35 -18.06 -5.72 17.35
C LYS A 35 -18.42 -7.17 17.13
N TYR A 36 -17.45 -7.95 16.68
CA TYR A 36 -17.60 -9.37 16.44
C TYR A 36 -16.61 -10.15 17.29
N ARG A 37 -17.03 -11.36 17.67
CA ARG A 37 -16.21 -12.34 18.37
C ARG A 37 -16.17 -13.61 17.53
N LEU A 38 -15.01 -13.93 16.98
CA LEU A 38 -14.73 -15.23 16.39
C LEU A 38 -14.35 -16.19 17.50
N THR A 39 -15.09 -17.31 17.61
CA THR A 39 -14.78 -18.39 18.54
C THR A 39 -14.53 -19.66 17.75
N ILE A 40 -13.37 -20.27 17.95
CA ILE A 40 -13.03 -21.59 17.42
C ILE A 40 -12.91 -22.52 18.63
N ASP A 41 -13.70 -23.58 18.61
CA ASP A 41 -13.71 -24.55 19.71
C ASP A 41 -12.37 -25.29 19.81
N SER A 42 -12.07 -25.81 21.00
CA SER A 42 -11.01 -26.80 21.16
C SER A 42 -11.33 -28.03 20.31
N ALA A 43 -10.31 -28.61 19.68
CA ALA A 43 -10.48 -29.78 18.80
C ALA A 43 -11.34 -29.56 17.54
N ALA A 44 -11.48 -28.32 17.08
CA ALA A 44 -12.10 -27.98 15.81
C ALA A 44 -11.17 -28.20 14.59
N ILE A 45 -9.86 -28.11 14.80
CA ILE A 45 -8.80 -28.20 13.79
C ILE A 45 -7.78 -29.23 14.25
N TYR A 46 -7.35 -30.09 13.33
CA TYR A 46 -6.33 -31.11 13.56
C TYR A 46 -5.12 -30.85 12.66
N ASP A 47 -3.92 -31.02 13.20
CA ASP A 47 -2.69 -31.01 12.43
C ASP A 47 -2.44 -32.36 11.73
N ILE A 48 -1.31 -32.45 11.01
CA ILE A 48 -0.90 -33.67 10.31
C ILE A 48 -0.53 -34.85 11.24
N TYR A 49 -0.32 -34.58 12.53
CA TYR A 49 -0.01 -35.56 13.57
C TYR A 49 -1.25 -35.94 14.39
N GLY A 50 -2.42 -35.38 14.08
CA GLY A 50 -3.67 -35.62 14.79
C GLY A 50 -3.82 -34.85 16.09
N LEU A 51 -2.98 -33.84 16.34
CA LEU A 51 -3.12 -32.94 17.49
C LEU A 51 -4.22 -31.92 17.22
N ALA A 52 -5.11 -31.78 18.20
CA ALA A 52 -6.20 -30.80 18.20
C ALA A 52 -5.70 -29.40 18.55
N ASN A 53 -6.35 -28.36 18.02
CA ASN A 53 -6.14 -26.99 18.47
C ASN A 53 -6.75 -26.73 19.85
N ASP A 54 -6.19 -25.78 20.58
CA ASP A 54 -6.82 -25.17 21.75
C ASP A 54 -7.94 -24.20 21.35
N SER A 55 -8.81 -23.85 22.29
CA SER A 55 -9.86 -22.86 22.06
C SER A 55 -9.27 -21.49 21.70
N ILE A 56 -9.78 -20.88 20.63
CA ILE A 56 -9.35 -19.55 20.17
C ILE A 56 -10.56 -18.62 20.24
N VAL A 57 -10.40 -17.51 20.97
CA VAL A 57 -11.36 -16.40 20.99
C VAL A 57 -10.67 -15.15 20.48
N HIS A 58 -11.19 -14.57 19.41
CA HIS A 58 -10.67 -13.34 18.83
C HIS A 58 -11.80 -12.33 18.67
N GLU A 59 -11.66 -11.19 19.33
CA GLU A 59 -12.59 -10.07 19.22
C GLU A 59 -12.01 -9.00 18.30
N PHE A 60 -12.83 -8.49 17.38
CA PHE A 60 -12.45 -7.40 16.51
C PHE A 60 -13.65 -6.49 16.24
N THR A 61 -13.35 -5.23 15.94
CA THR A 61 -14.36 -4.22 15.60
C THR A 61 -14.25 -3.92 14.12
N VAL A 62 -15.39 -3.99 13.43
CA VAL A 62 -15.46 -3.60 12.02
C VAL A 62 -15.52 -2.09 11.97
N LYS A 63 -14.63 -1.48 11.17
CA LYS A 63 -14.59 -0.02 11.02
C LYS A 63 -15.91 0.49 10.45
N LYS A 64 -16.26 1.72 10.80
CA LYS A 64 -17.43 2.37 10.22
C LYS A 64 -17.16 2.78 8.77
N LEU A 65 -18.22 2.99 7.99
CA LEU A 65 -18.09 3.38 6.58
C LEU A 65 -17.35 4.71 6.39
N ASP A 66 -17.53 5.65 7.32
CA ASP A 66 -16.86 6.96 7.35
C ASP A 66 -15.38 6.89 7.77
N GLU A 67 -14.90 5.74 8.23
CA GLU A 67 -13.48 5.52 8.51
C GLU A 67 -12.70 5.01 7.29
N TYR A 68 -13.41 4.57 6.23
CA TYR A 68 -12.81 4.13 4.99
C TYR A 68 -12.66 5.27 3.98
N SER A 69 -11.81 5.04 2.99
CA SER A 69 -11.64 5.87 1.80
C SER A 69 -11.89 5.07 0.54
N SER A 70 -12.18 5.77 -0.55
CA SER A 70 -12.24 5.20 -1.89
C SER A 70 -11.21 5.85 -2.81
N LEU A 71 -10.71 5.06 -3.75
CA LEU A 71 -9.75 5.50 -4.76
C LEU A 71 -10.24 5.07 -6.13
N SER A 72 -10.43 6.03 -7.01
CA SER A 72 -10.85 5.81 -8.39
C SER A 72 -9.76 6.27 -9.34
N PHE A 73 -9.40 5.43 -10.30
CA PHE A 73 -8.52 5.80 -11.39
C PHE A 73 -9.30 5.89 -12.70
N ASN A 74 -9.15 7.01 -13.40
CA ASN A 74 -9.59 7.17 -14.78
C ASN A 74 -8.42 6.90 -15.72
N ILE A 75 -8.45 5.74 -16.35
CA ILE A 75 -7.31 5.15 -17.05
C ILE A 75 -7.45 5.36 -18.56
N THR A 76 -6.41 5.92 -19.17
CA THR A 76 -6.32 6.09 -20.63
C THR A 76 -5.20 5.22 -21.20
N GLY A 77 -5.40 4.68 -22.41
CA GLY A 77 -4.44 3.81 -23.11
C GLY A 77 -4.72 2.31 -23.02
N LEU A 78 -5.88 1.92 -22.47
CA LEU A 78 -6.26 0.50 -22.39
C LEU A 78 -6.68 -0.10 -23.74
N ASP A 79 -7.17 0.71 -24.68
CA ASP A 79 -7.63 0.29 -26.01
C ASP A 79 -8.66 -0.86 -25.97
N GLY A 80 -9.51 -0.87 -24.93
CA GLY A 80 -10.53 -1.90 -24.71
C GLY A 80 -10.01 -3.21 -24.14
N ARG A 81 -8.72 -3.30 -23.77
CA ARG A 81 -8.15 -4.48 -23.11
C ARG A 81 -8.66 -4.59 -21.67
N PRO A 82 -9.06 -5.80 -21.22
CA PRO A 82 -9.39 -6.04 -19.81
C PRO A 82 -8.18 -5.75 -18.94
N ALA A 83 -8.42 -5.09 -17.81
CA ALA A 83 -7.36 -4.70 -16.89
C ALA A 83 -7.86 -4.74 -15.45
N VAL A 84 -6.92 -4.90 -14.53
CA VAL A 84 -7.17 -4.88 -13.09
C VAL A 84 -6.24 -3.86 -12.45
N VAL A 85 -6.82 -3.00 -11.61
CA VAL A 85 -6.07 -2.07 -10.76
C VAL A 85 -5.81 -2.74 -9.43
N GLU A 86 -4.57 -2.63 -8.96
CA GLU A 86 -4.14 -3.06 -7.66
C GLU A 86 -3.57 -1.89 -6.87
N VAL A 87 -4.03 -1.75 -5.63
CA VAL A 87 -3.51 -0.79 -4.66
C VAL A 87 -2.45 -1.48 -3.83
N LEU A 88 -1.28 -0.87 -3.75
CA LEU A 88 -0.09 -1.38 -3.08
C LEU A 88 0.23 -0.56 -1.84
N ASP A 89 0.81 -1.21 -0.83
CA ASP A 89 1.44 -0.53 0.30
C ASP A 89 2.89 -0.08 -0.02
N GLY A 90 3.53 0.58 0.94
CA GLY A 90 4.93 1.02 0.80
C GLY A 90 5.96 -0.12 0.69
N SER A 91 5.55 -1.38 0.83
CA SER A 91 6.39 -2.57 0.65
C SER A 91 6.13 -3.30 -0.68
N ASP A 92 5.40 -2.68 -1.61
CA ASP A 92 5.03 -3.26 -2.93
C ASP A 92 4.08 -4.46 -2.80
N LYS A 93 3.35 -4.56 -1.67
CA LYS A 93 2.38 -5.64 -1.43
C LYS A 93 0.98 -5.17 -1.80
N VAL A 94 0.24 -6.01 -2.52
CA VAL A 94 -1.16 -5.77 -2.87
C VAL A 94 -2.03 -5.77 -1.61
N VAL A 95 -2.75 -4.66 -1.41
CA VAL A 95 -3.69 -4.43 -0.31
C VAL A 95 -5.13 -4.67 -0.77
N ALA A 96 -5.45 -4.21 -1.98
CA ALA A 96 -6.75 -4.36 -2.59
C ALA A 96 -6.63 -4.37 -4.12
N SER A 97 -7.61 -4.93 -4.80
CA SER A 97 -7.68 -4.94 -6.26
C SER A 97 -9.13 -4.76 -6.73
N ALA A 98 -9.29 -4.22 -7.93
CA ALA A 98 -10.58 -4.10 -8.60
C ALA A 98 -10.42 -4.19 -10.13
N PRO A 99 -11.36 -4.85 -10.83
CA PRO A 99 -11.38 -4.84 -12.28
C PRO A 99 -11.69 -3.43 -12.80
N VAL A 100 -11.14 -3.10 -13.96
CA VAL A 100 -11.41 -1.85 -14.67
C VAL A 100 -12.68 -2.01 -15.49
N ASN A 101 -13.68 -1.17 -15.23
CA ASN A 101 -14.93 -1.14 -15.99
C ASN A 101 -14.86 0.02 -16.99
N GLY A 102 -14.66 -0.30 -18.27
CA GLY A 102 -14.43 0.69 -19.32
C GLY A 102 -13.06 1.35 -19.14
N THR A 103 -13.06 2.57 -18.58
CA THR A 103 -11.82 3.30 -18.22
C THR A 103 -11.66 3.51 -16.72
N ILE A 104 -12.63 3.08 -15.90
CA ILE A 104 -12.65 3.42 -14.47
C ILE A 104 -12.31 2.17 -13.65
N GLY A 105 -11.21 2.24 -12.91
CA GLY A 105 -10.85 1.28 -11.86
C GLY A 105 -11.14 1.88 -10.50
N LYS A 106 -12.17 1.38 -9.80
CA LYS A 106 -12.59 1.90 -8.48
C LYS A 106 -12.33 0.87 -7.38
N VAL A 107 -11.57 1.28 -6.38
CA VAL A 107 -11.26 0.49 -5.18
C VAL A 107 -11.89 1.16 -3.97
N GLU A 108 -12.74 0.42 -3.26
CA GLU A 108 -13.47 0.90 -2.08
C GLU A 108 -12.95 0.24 -0.80
N TYR A 109 -13.36 0.78 0.35
CA TYR A 109 -13.05 0.24 1.68
C TYR A 109 -11.55 0.22 2.01
N LEU A 110 -10.78 1.18 1.49
CA LEU A 110 -9.38 1.37 1.84
C LEU A 110 -9.27 2.03 3.22
N SER A 111 -8.31 1.58 4.02
CA SER A 111 -7.99 2.31 5.26
C SER A 111 -7.25 3.60 4.92
N PRO A 112 -7.34 4.66 5.73
CA PRO A 112 -6.54 5.87 5.52
C PRO A 112 -5.04 5.54 5.59
N GLY A 113 -4.26 6.12 4.70
CA GLY A 113 -2.83 5.86 4.58
C GLY A 113 -2.26 6.25 3.23
N THR A 114 -0.95 6.08 3.09
CA THR A 114 -0.24 6.29 1.82
C THR A 114 -0.22 5.00 1.02
N TYR A 115 -0.64 5.08 -0.23
CA TYR A 115 -0.71 3.96 -1.15
C TYR A 115 -0.03 4.27 -2.48
N TYR A 116 0.30 3.19 -3.16
CA TYR A 116 0.74 3.16 -4.54
C TYR A 116 -0.27 2.38 -5.37
N ALA A 117 -0.19 2.49 -6.70
CA ALA A 117 -1.03 1.69 -7.57
C ALA A 117 -0.22 1.07 -8.70
N ARG A 118 -0.62 -0.14 -9.07
CA ARG A 118 -0.21 -0.79 -10.31
C ARG A 118 -1.45 -1.28 -11.05
N LEU A 119 -1.34 -1.40 -12.36
CA LEU A 119 -2.37 -1.90 -13.24
C LEU A 119 -1.75 -3.01 -14.07
N PHE A 120 -2.45 -4.11 -14.24
CA PHE A 120 -2.05 -5.15 -15.18
C PHE A 120 -3.14 -5.44 -16.20
N ILE A 121 -2.73 -5.84 -17.40
CA ILE A 121 -3.64 -6.24 -18.48
C ILE A 121 -4.00 -7.72 -18.28
N ASP A 122 -5.25 -7.97 -17.90
CA ASP A 122 -5.80 -9.28 -17.53
C ASP A 122 -6.22 -10.04 -18.78
N SER A 123 -5.21 -10.58 -19.49
CA SER A 123 -5.38 -11.07 -20.86
C SER A 123 -6.19 -12.37 -20.92
N ASP A 124 -6.22 -13.13 -19.82
CA ASP A 124 -7.02 -14.34 -19.66
C ASP A 124 -8.30 -14.12 -18.84
N SER A 125 -8.55 -12.90 -18.38
CA SER A 125 -9.75 -12.49 -17.63
C SER A 125 -9.96 -13.27 -16.34
N ASN A 126 -8.88 -13.69 -15.68
CA ASN A 126 -8.92 -14.45 -14.44
C ASN A 126 -8.89 -13.55 -13.18
N GLY A 127 -8.62 -12.25 -13.34
CA GLY A 127 -8.58 -11.24 -12.27
C GLY A 127 -7.33 -11.30 -11.38
N VAL A 128 -6.33 -12.11 -11.74
CA VAL A 128 -5.11 -12.40 -10.99
C VAL A 128 -3.91 -12.24 -11.90
N TYR A 129 -2.93 -11.45 -11.47
CA TYR A 129 -1.70 -11.26 -12.22
C TYR A 129 -1.03 -12.60 -12.58
N THR A 130 -0.91 -12.87 -13.88
CA THR A 130 -0.30 -14.09 -14.38
C THR A 130 1.18 -13.87 -14.70
N THR A 131 2.04 -14.56 -13.97
CA THR A 131 3.47 -14.61 -14.28
C THR A 131 3.72 -15.46 -15.52
N GLY A 132 4.57 -14.96 -16.41
CA GLY A 132 4.96 -15.69 -17.61
C GLY A 132 5.77 -16.95 -17.32
N LEU A 133 5.81 -17.84 -18.31
CA LEU A 133 6.70 -19.00 -18.37
C LEU A 133 7.86 -18.67 -19.33
N LEU A 134 9.11 -18.81 -18.85
CA LEU A 134 10.33 -18.36 -19.53
C LEU A 134 10.38 -18.67 -21.03
N ASP A 135 9.86 -19.84 -21.43
CA ASP A 135 9.99 -20.37 -22.80
C ASP A 135 8.67 -20.43 -23.59
N SER A 136 7.55 -19.90 -23.09
CA SER A 136 6.25 -20.08 -23.78
C SER A 136 5.23 -18.96 -23.60
N ILE A 137 5.12 -18.39 -22.40
CA ILE A 137 4.05 -17.43 -22.08
C ILE A 137 4.70 -16.17 -21.54
N GLN A 138 4.49 -15.05 -22.21
CA GLN A 138 4.95 -13.77 -21.68
C GLN A 138 4.14 -13.40 -20.43
N PRO A 139 4.76 -12.77 -19.42
CA PRO A 139 4.02 -12.23 -18.29
C PRO A 139 3.04 -11.17 -18.76
N GLU A 140 1.96 -10.98 -18.01
CA GLU A 140 1.03 -9.88 -18.27
C GLU A 140 1.73 -8.53 -18.14
N GLU A 141 1.32 -7.59 -19.00
CA GLU A 141 1.84 -6.23 -18.99
C GLU A 141 1.43 -5.52 -17.69
N VAL A 142 2.39 -4.85 -17.04
CA VAL A 142 2.17 -4.11 -15.80
C VAL A 142 2.61 -2.66 -15.96
N TYR A 143 1.75 -1.76 -15.51
CA TYR A 143 1.97 -0.31 -15.49
C TYR A 143 1.90 0.19 -14.05
N TYR A 144 2.74 1.13 -13.67
CA TYR A 144 2.73 1.73 -12.33
C TYR A 144 2.22 3.16 -12.37
N TYR A 145 1.46 3.54 -11.35
CA TYR A 145 1.10 4.94 -11.16
C TYR A 145 2.31 5.64 -10.52
N PRO A 146 2.86 6.70 -11.14
CA PRO A 146 4.15 7.26 -10.74
C PRO A 146 4.10 8.09 -9.46
N LYS A 147 2.91 8.51 -9.02
CA LYS A 147 2.74 9.33 -7.81
C LYS A 147 2.26 8.48 -6.64
N LYS A 148 2.66 8.87 -5.43
CA LYS A 148 2.05 8.35 -4.19
C LYS A 148 0.65 8.94 -4.03
N VAL A 149 -0.27 8.18 -3.46
CA VAL A 149 -1.64 8.63 -3.18
C VAL A 149 -1.88 8.58 -1.68
N ASN A 150 -2.10 9.76 -1.09
CA ASN A 150 -2.43 9.88 0.33
C ASN A 150 -3.95 9.87 0.52
N LEU A 151 -4.48 8.84 1.17
CA LEU A 151 -5.90 8.68 1.45
C LEU A 151 -6.22 9.07 2.89
N LYS A 152 -7.22 9.93 3.07
CA LYS A 152 -7.79 10.32 4.37
C LYS A 152 -9.14 9.63 4.60
N LYS A 153 -9.55 9.50 5.87
CA LYS A 153 -10.86 8.91 6.22
C LYS A 153 -12.02 9.67 5.56
N ASN A 154 -13.04 8.94 5.14
CA ASN A 154 -14.24 9.45 4.46
C ASN A 154 -13.96 10.22 3.16
N TRP A 155 -12.80 10.04 2.54
CA TRP A 155 -12.47 10.72 1.27
C TRP A 155 -12.57 9.75 0.11
N GLY A 156 -13.14 10.25 -0.99
CA GLY A 156 -13.01 9.65 -2.32
C GLY A 156 -12.00 10.45 -3.11
N VAL A 157 -10.90 9.81 -3.52
CA VAL A 157 -9.87 10.43 -4.36
C VAL A 157 -10.01 9.90 -5.78
N GLU A 158 -10.06 10.80 -6.75
CA GLU A 158 -10.06 10.47 -8.17
C GLU A 158 -8.73 10.89 -8.80
N GLN A 159 -8.11 9.99 -9.55
CA GLN A 159 -6.84 10.22 -10.22
C GLN A 159 -6.95 9.89 -11.70
N SER A 160 -6.40 10.76 -12.53
CA SER A 160 -6.19 10.48 -13.96
C SER A 160 -4.91 9.69 -14.13
N TRP A 161 -4.95 8.62 -14.93
CA TRP A 161 -3.80 7.75 -15.17
C TRP A 161 -3.66 7.42 -16.65
N ASN A 162 -2.68 8.04 -17.29
CA ASN A 162 -2.26 7.64 -18.62
C ASN A 162 -1.10 6.64 -18.54
N ILE A 163 -1.33 5.40 -18.97
CA ILE A 163 -0.33 4.32 -18.86
C ILE A 163 0.90 4.53 -19.76
N TYR A 164 0.86 5.48 -20.69
CA TYR A 164 1.95 5.82 -21.60
C TYR A 164 2.59 7.19 -21.34
N GLU A 165 2.20 7.90 -20.27
CA GLU A 165 2.75 9.21 -19.94
C GLU A 165 4.25 9.14 -19.61
N LEU A 166 4.66 8.09 -18.90
CA LEU A 166 6.05 7.81 -18.57
C LEU A 166 6.49 6.46 -19.15
N PRO A 167 7.75 6.32 -19.59
CA PRO A 167 8.32 5.03 -19.92
C PRO A 167 8.23 4.04 -18.75
N ILE A 168 7.92 2.78 -19.04
CA ILE A 168 7.66 1.70 -18.05
C ILE A 168 8.75 1.63 -16.96
N ASP A 169 10.02 1.78 -17.31
CA ASP A 169 11.16 1.71 -16.38
C ASP A 169 11.16 2.84 -15.33
N MET A 170 10.54 3.98 -15.66
CA MET A 170 10.45 5.16 -14.81
C MET A 170 9.11 5.29 -14.10
N GLN A 171 8.12 4.46 -14.44
CA GLN A 171 6.80 4.51 -13.80
C GLN A 171 6.82 4.09 -12.33
N LYS A 172 7.70 3.14 -11.95
CA LYS A 172 7.73 2.63 -10.57
C LYS A 172 8.37 3.65 -9.62
N PRO A 173 7.65 4.12 -8.57
CA PRO A 173 8.19 5.05 -7.60
C PRO A 173 9.41 4.49 -6.86
N LEU A 174 10.39 5.36 -6.57
CA LEU A 174 11.64 4.98 -5.89
C LEU A 174 11.41 4.44 -4.48
N GLU A 175 10.34 4.85 -3.82
CA GLU A 175 9.99 4.44 -2.47
C GLU A 175 9.71 2.94 -2.36
N ILE A 176 9.06 2.35 -3.38
CA ILE A 176 8.71 0.92 -3.43
C ILE A 176 9.74 0.05 -4.17
N LYS A 177 10.85 0.62 -4.67
CA LYS A 177 11.93 -0.16 -5.28
C LYS A 177 12.75 -0.86 -4.19
N LYS A 178 12.68 -2.20 -4.16
CA LYS A 178 13.43 -3.05 -3.21
C LYS A 178 14.94 -2.84 -3.26
N ASN A 179 15.49 -2.61 -4.47
CA ASN A 179 16.90 -2.29 -4.65
C ASN A 179 17.03 -0.82 -5.06
N LYS A 180 17.36 0.05 -4.10
CA LYS A 180 17.58 1.47 -4.36
C LYS A 180 18.97 1.66 -4.98
N PRO A 181 19.10 2.36 -6.12
CA PRO A 181 20.42 2.62 -6.69
C PRO A 181 21.31 3.36 -5.69
N LYS A 182 22.59 3.02 -5.64
CA LYS A 182 23.57 3.73 -4.80
C LYS A 182 23.65 5.18 -5.27
N ARG A 183 23.30 6.10 -4.37
CA ARG A 183 23.39 7.55 -4.62
C ARG A 183 24.84 7.98 -4.76
N LYS A 184 25.11 8.95 -5.63
CA LYS A 184 26.38 9.69 -5.58
C LYS A 184 26.33 10.70 -4.43
N ARG A 185 27.49 11.02 -3.85
CA ARG A 185 27.59 11.97 -2.74
C ARG A 185 27.10 13.35 -3.21
N GLY A 186 26.02 13.87 -2.63
CA GLY A 186 25.45 15.19 -2.94
C GLY A 186 24.23 15.19 -3.87
N GLU A 187 23.66 14.03 -4.20
CA GLU A 187 22.45 13.94 -5.04
C GLU A 187 21.18 14.03 -4.18
N GLU A 188 20.35 15.04 -4.44
CA GLU A 188 19.04 15.23 -3.79
C GLU A 188 18.01 14.18 -4.26
N VAL A 189 16.97 13.95 -3.45
CA VAL A 189 15.94 12.95 -3.76
C VAL A 189 15.02 13.52 -4.85
N PRO A 190 14.91 12.91 -6.04
CA PRO A 190 13.91 13.36 -6.99
C PRO A 190 12.53 12.88 -6.52
N GLY A 191 11.63 13.83 -6.26
CA GLY A 191 10.20 13.57 -5.98
C GLY A 191 9.67 13.93 -4.59
N ASN A 192 10.27 14.91 -3.88
CA ASN A 192 9.67 15.47 -2.66
C ASN A 192 9.01 16.85 -2.88
N ASP A 193 8.78 17.24 -4.13
CA ASP A 193 8.04 18.46 -4.43
C ASP A 193 6.54 18.19 -4.23
N GLU A 194 5.91 19.04 -3.41
CA GLU A 194 4.47 19.08 -3.04
C GLU A 194 4.07 18.18 -1.84
N ASP A 195 4.51 18.57 -0.64
CA ASP A 195 3.73 18.59 0.63
C ASP A 195 4.59 19.17 1.78
N GLU A 196 5.37 20.24 1.54
CA GLU A 196 6.07 21.03 2.58
C GLU A 196 5.36 22.36 2.91
N GLU A 197 4.05 22.44 2.68
CA GLU A 197 3.23 23.55 3.17
C GLU A 197 2.47 23.11 4.43
N GLU A 198 3.17 23.05 5.57
CA GLU A 198 2.66 23.30 6.94
C GLU A 198 3.73 22.89 7.97
N ASP A 199 4.88 23.57 8.01
CA ASP A 199 5.77 23.56 9.18
C ASP A 199 6.43 24.95 9.43
N GLU A 200 5.82 26.04 8.95
CA GLU A 200 6.17 27.43 9.33
C GLU A 200 5.74 27.81 10.78
N PHE A 201 5.68 26.85 11.70
CA PHE A 201 5.29 27.10 13.10
C PHE A 201 6.44 26.96 14.13
N PHE A 202 7.68 26.82 13.68
CA PHE A 202 8.84 26.84 14.60
C PHE A 202 9.96 27.75 14.10
N ASP A 203 9.62 29.01 13.81
CA ASP A 203 10.60 30.12 13.81
C ASP A 203 10.78 30.62 15.26
N ASP A 204 11.42 29.81 16.09
CA ASP A 204 11.78 30.19 17.46
C ASP A 204 13.20 30.79 17.48
N PRO A 205 13.39 32.10 17.73
CA PRO A 205 14.68 32.79 17.58
C PRO A 205 15.77 32.34 18.56
N PHE A 206 15.44 31.46 19.51
CA PHE A 206 16.31 31.07 20.62
C PHE A 206 17.22 29.87 20.33
N MET A 207 16.99 29.11 19.25
CA MET A 207 17.80 27.91 18.96
C MET A 207 18.96 28.15 17.99
N ASN A 208 19.05 29.31 17.35
CA ASN A 208 20.08 29.60 16.34
C ASN A 208 21.42 30.13 16.93
N ALA A 209 21.59 30.06 18.26
CA ALA A 209 22.79 30.57 18.95
C ALA A 209 23.81 29.48 19.33
N ALA A 210 23.51 28.19 19.15
CA ALA A 210 24.31 27.12 19.74
C ALA A 210 25.35 26.44 18.82
N ASN A 211 25.56 26.92 17.58
CA ASN A 211 26.59 26.30 16.72
C ASN A 211 27.35 27.26 15.80
N ARG A 212 27.58 28.49 16.26
CA ARG A 212 28.51 29.44 15.65
C ARG A 212 29.72 29.67 16.55
N ASN A 213 30.52 28.63 16.78
CA ASN A 213 31.92 28.76 17.22
C ASN A 213 32.62 27.40 17.26
N GLN A 214 33.28 27.03 16.16
CA GLN A 214 34.61 26.42 16.15
C GLN A 214 34.97 26.04 14.71
N LEU A 215 35.80 26.87 14.08
CA LEU A 215 36.95 26.49 13.24
C LEU A 215 37.50 27.80 12.65
N GLY A 216 38.37 28.44 13.44
CA GLY A 216 39.17 29.56 13.01
C GLY A 216 40.20 29.10 11.99
N ASN A 217 40.15 29.69 10.80
CA ASN A 217 41.19 29.60 9.80
C ASN A 217 42.13 30.80 9.98
N THR A 218 43.28 30.61 10.61
CA THR A 218 44.32 31.64 10.70
C THR A 218 45.36 31.42 9.61
N ASN A 219 45.23 32.17 8.51
CA ASN A 219 46.34 32.47 7.61
C ASN A 219 46.95 33.80 8.05
N PHE A 220 48.10 33.75 8.73
CA PHE A 220 48.99 34.90 8.90
C PHE A 220 50.18 34.71 7.97
N ASP A 221 50.17 35.48 6.89
CA ASP A 221 51.31 35.68 6.01
C ASP A 221 51.81 37.09 6.34
N ASP A 222 52.94 37.22 7.03
CA ASP A 222 53.53 38.53 7.29
C ASP A 222 55.04 38.53 7.01
N ARG A 223 55.43 39.52 6.23
CA ARG A 223 56.76 39.68 5.63
C ARG A 223 57.61 40.62 6.49
N ARG A 224 58.90 40.26 6.62
CA ARG A 224 60.09 41.11 6.90
C ARG A 224 60.29 41.64 8.33
N ARG A 225 61.44 41.31 8.94
CA ARG A 225 62.64 42.17 9.05
C ARG A 225 63.67 41.63 10.06
N ARG A 226 64.93 41.66 9.61
CA ARG A 226 66.22 41.56 10.33
C ARG A 226 66.66 40.19 10.80
#